data_AF-A0A015LDH2-F1
#
_entry.id   AF-A0A015LDH2-F1
#
_cell.length_a   1.000
_cell.length_b   1.000
_cell.length_c   1.000
_cell.angle_alpha   90.00
_cell.angle_beta   90.00
_cell.angle_gamma   90.00
#
_symmetry.space_group_name_H-M   'P 1'
#
loop_
_entity.id
_entity.type
_entity.pdbx_description
1 polymer ?
#
loop_
_entity_poly.entity_id
_entity_poly.type
_entity_poly.pdbx_seq_one_letter_code
_entity_poly.pdbx_strand_id
1 'polypeptide(L)'
;MSNIYNSSHKVLTQIIQNFDKLDMKEIIPTTQNINKSIFEEDLSIMIDELVNINFDDLNKGYDDNVRKQHLFDYIFNHGMILQEIYNWLLNNQYHSNSIYLFGYFNYHGIVTDNNKQKASKLYQIATKLENIVAQLDLAIMYINGVGGEQNYTKAFELSKKLTEKGNPNAMNRLGFCYDRGIGIEVNKQKAFELYQKAAYLGNSNGIDNMGTCYENGVGTDIDIKKAFELYQKAADLGNANGMNSLGYCYENGVGTDIDIKKAFELYQKAANLENHYAQFNLASLYEKGIETKKDITKAIYWYKKSLEQGHSYAQKKLNDLLLIL
;
A
#
# COMPACT_ATOMS: atom_id res chain seq x y z
N MET A 1 2.15 -79.80 24.64
CA MET A 1 0.73 -79.37 24.58
C MET A 1 0.39 -78.63 25.86
N SER A 2 -0.43 -77.58 25.72
CA SER A 2 -1.03 -76.69 26.74
C SER A 2 -0.09 -75.87 27.65
N ASN A 3 0.35 -74.68 27.22
CA ASN A 3 0.59 -73.56 28.16
C ASN A 3 0.69 -72.12 27.58
N ILE A 4 0.25 -71.85 26.34
CA ILE A 4 0.40 -70.51 25.73
C ILE A 4 -0.92 -69.68 25.76
N TYR A 5 -2.09 -70.27 26.03
CA TYR A 5 -3.37 -69.55 26.02
C TYR A 5 -3.78 -68.87 27.34
N ASN A 6 -3.05 -69.07 28.45
CA ASN A 6 -3.44 -68.57 29.78
C ASN A 6 -2.68 -67.31 30.27
N SER A 7 -1.73 -66.81 29.47
CA SER A 7 -0.95 -65.59 29.77
C SER A 7 -1.58 -64.32 29.17
N SER A 8 -2.13 -64.41 27.96
CA SER A 8 -2.76 -63.26 27.26
C SER A 8 -4.06 -62.81 27.92
N HIS A 9 -4.83 -63.73 28.51
CA HIS A 9 -6.10 -63.38 29.14
C HIS A 9 -5.92 -62.60 30.45
N LYS A 10 -4.85 -62.86 31.22
CA LYS A 10 -4.54 -62.11 32.45
C LYS A 10 -4.14 -60.66 32.17
N VAL A 11 -3.38 -60.42 31.08
CA VAL A 11 -2.97 -59.07 30.67
C VAL A 11 -4.16 -58.25 30.16
N LEU A 12 -5.09 -58.87 29.43
CA LEU A 12 -6.29 -58.18 28.93
C LEU A 12 -7.23 -57.75 30.07
N THR A 13 -7.40 -58.61 31.09
CA THR A 13 -8.26 -58.30 32.25
C THR A 13 -7.68 -57.17 33.12
N GLN A 14 -6.35 -57.04 33.21
CA GLN A 14 -5.69 -55.96 33.94
C GLN A 14 -5.82 -54.60 33.23
N ILE A 15 -5.83 -54.57 31.89
CA ILE A 15 -6.00 -53.35 31.09
C ILE A 15 -7.44 -52.83 31.18
N ILE A 16 -8.43 -53.74 31.12
CA ILE A 16 -9.85 -53.38 31.24
C ILE A 16 -10.18 -52.85 32.65
N GLN A 17 -9.64 -53.47 33.71
CA GLN A 17 -9.84 -52.98 35.09
C GLN A 17 -9.16 -51.63 35.39
N ASN A 18 -8.21 -51.19 34.57
CA ASN A 18 -7.59 -49.86 34.68
C ASN A 18 -8.34 -48.77 33.89
N PHE A 19 -9.19 -49.14 32.92
CA PHE A 19 -10.05 -48.18 32.22
C PHE A 19 -11.24 -47.73 33.10
N ASP A 20 -11.79 -48.62 33.91
CA ASP A 20 -12.96 -48.33 34.78
C ASP A 20 -12.61 -47.54 36.06
N LYS A 21 -11.34 -47.17 36.26
CA LYS A 21 -10.86 -46.39 37.43
C LYS A 21 -10.17 -45.07 37.07
N LEU A 22 -10.20 -44.67 35.80
CA LEU A 22 -9.85 -43.30 35.43
C LEU A 22 -11.04 -42.41 35.75
N ASP A 23 -10.90 -41.65 36.84
CA ASP A 23 -11.77 -40.56 37.23
C ASP A 23 -12.09 -39.72 35.97
N MET A 24 -13.31 -39.83 35.45
CA MET A 24 -13.91 -38.83 34.57
C MET A 24 -14.11 -37.56 35.39
N LYS A 25 -13.02 -36.89 35.74
CA LYS A 25 -13.08 -35.43 35.78
C LYS A 25 -13.26 -35.04 34.33
N GLU A 26 -14.50 -34.73 33.99
CA GLU A 26 -14.85 -33.82 32.92
C GLU A 26 -13.70 -32.83 32.69
N ILE A 27 -12.89 -33.09 31.67
CA ILE A 27 -12.23 -31.98 30.99
C ILE A 27 -13.37 -31.38 30.17
N ILE A 28 -14.20 -30.60 30.86
CA ILE A 28 -14.92 -29.50 30.24
C ILE A 28 -13.82 -28.78 29.45
N PRO A 29 -13.91 -28.65 28.11
CA PRO A 29 -13.12 -27.65 27.45
C PRO A 29 -13.54 -26.35 28.12
N THR A 30 -12.68 -25.78 28.96
CA THR A 30 -12.95 -24.51 29.62
C THR A 30 -13.20 -23.52 28.52
N THR A 31 -14.47 -23.18 28.34
CA THR A 31 -15.01 -22.18 27.40
C THR A 31 -14.63 -20.76 27.85
N GLN A 32 -13.44 -20.59 28.42
CA GLN A 32 -12.79 -19.31 28.70
C GLN A 32 -11.76 -18.97 27.63
N ASN A 33 -12.19 -19.10 26.38
CA ASN A 33 -11.95 -18.10 25.34
C ASN A 33 -12.83 -18.49 24.15
N ILE A 34 -14.09 -18.05 24.19
CA ILE A 34 -14.91 -17.95 22.98
C ILE A 34 -14.37 -16.74 22.18
N ASN A 35 -13.10 -16.81 21.76
CA ASN A 35 -12.80 -16.21 20.48
C ASN A 35 -13.36 -17.21 19.49
N LYS A 36 -14.41 -16.79 18.77
CA LYS A 36 -14.90 -17.49 17.58
C LYS A 36 -13.68 -17.98 16.80
N SER A 37 -13.41 -19.28 16.81
CA SER A 37 -12.53 -19.89 15.82
C SER A 37 -13.23 -19.63 14.49
N ILE A 38 -12.76 -18.64 13.74
CA ILE A 38 -13.25 -18.38 12.39
C ILE A 38 -13.08 -19.70 11.64
N PHE A 39 -14.18 -20.27 11.13
CA PHE A 39 -14.10 -21.51 10.36
C PHE A 39 -13.25 -21.26 9.10
N GLU A 40 -12.61 -22.29 8.57
CA GLU A 40 -11.71 -22.14 7.42
C GLU A 40 -12.41 -21.46 6.21
N GLU A 41 -13.69 -21.77 6.01
CA GLU A 41 -14.55 -21.14 5.00
C GLU A 41 -14.82 -19.66 5.30
N ASP A 42 -15.11 -19.32 6.55
CA ASP A 42 -15.33 -17.92 6.98
C ASP A 42 -14.06 -17.09 6.77
N LEU A 43 -12.89 -17.67 7.03
CA LEU A 43 -11.62 -16.98 6.86
C LEU A 43 -11.34 -16.73 5.37
N SER A 44 -11.59 -17.69 4.48
CA SER A 44 -11.42 -17.48 3.04
C SER A 44 -12.26 -16.30 2.52
N ILE A 45 -13.50 -16.17 2.97
CA ILE A 45 -14.38 -15.04 2.60
C ILE A 45 -13.78 -13.73 3.07
N MET A 46 -13.31 -13.67 4.32
CA MET A 46 -12.67 -12.46 4.86
C MET A 46 -11.38 -12.09 4.12
N ILE A 47 -10.61 -13.07 3.62
CA ILE A 47 -9.41 -12.81 2.81
C ILE A 47 -9.81 -12.18 1.47
N ASP A 48 -10.88 -12.65 0.83
CA ASP A 48 -11.38 -12.04 -0.40
C ASP A 48 -11.84 -10.60 -0.17
N GLU A 49 -12.53 -10.32 0.94
CA GLU A 49 -12.93 -8.98 1.34
C GLU A 49 -11.73 -8.06 1.57
N LEU A 50 -10.68 -8.54 2.22
CA LEU A 50 -9.43 -7.80 2.43
C LEU A 50 -8.74 -7.44 1.11
N VAL A 51 -8.71 -8.36 0.14
CA VAL A 51 -8.15 -8.07 -1.19
C VAL A 51 -9.03 -7.10 -1.97
N ASN A 52 -10.35 -7.18 -1.85
CA ASN A 52 -11.29 -6.26 -2.47
C ASN A 52 -11.17 -4.83 -1.92
N ILE A 53 -10.97 -4.66 -0.62
CA ILE A 53 -10.69 -3.34 -0.02
C ILE A 53 -9.46 -2.72 -0.66
N ASN A 54 -8.39 -3.50 -0.80
CA ASN A 54 -7.16 -2.99 -1.39
C ASN A 54 -7.31 -2.70 -2.90
N PHE A 55 -8.11 -3.49 -3.61
CA PHE A 55 -8.47 -3.23 -5.00
C PHE A 55 -9.21 -1.90 -5.16
N ASP A 56 -10.21 -1.64 -4.32
CA ASP A 56 -11.00 -0.41 -4.35
C ASP A 56 -10.15 0.82 -4.02
N ASP A 57 -9.27 0.71 -3.03
CA ASP A 57 -8.37 1.80 -2.63
C ASP A 57 -7.34 2.12 -3.73
N LEU A 58 -6.80 1.11 -4.40
CA LEU A 58 -5.97 1.30 -5.61
C LEU A 58 -6.73 2.06 -6.69
N ASN A 59 -7.97 1.68 -6.96
CA ASN A 59 -8.80 2.32 -7.99
C ASN A 59 -9.13 3.78 -7.65
N LYS A 60 -9.31 4.09 -6.36
CA LYS A 60 -9.43 5.47 -5.86
C LYS A 60 -8.11 6.23 -5.90
N GLY A 61 -6.98 5.53 -6.01
CA GLY A 61 -5.65 6.13 -6.06
C GLY A 61 -5.08 6.47 -4.69
N TYR A 62 -5.49 5.74 -3.66
CA TYR A 62 -4.97 5.93 -2.31
C TYR A 62 -3.54 5.44 -2.16
N ASP A 63 -2.77 6.16 -1.35
CA ASP A 63 -1.39 5.83 -1.02
C ASP A 63 -1.30 4.54 -0.19
N ASP A 64 -0.13 3.89 -0.23
CA ASP A 64 0.11 2.59 0.41
C ASP A 64 -0.20 2.59 1.92
N ASN A 65 0.05 3.70 2.63
CA ASN A 65 -0.24 3.80 4.06
C ASN A 65 -1.74 3.89 4.37
N VAL A 66 -2.51 4.59 3.54
CA VAL A 66 -3.97 4.68 3.68
C VAL A 66 -4.59 3.30 3.44
N ARG A 67 -4.16 2.61 2.38
CA ARG A 67 -4.52 1.21 2.11
C ARG A 67 -4.21 0.29 3.29
N LYS A 68 -2.99 0.41 3.85
CA LYS A 68 -2.56 -0.38 5.01
C LYS A 68 -3.42 -0.10 6.24
N GLN A 69 -3.80 1.15 6.47
CA GLN A 69 -4.70 1.53 7.56
C GLN A 69 -6.09 0.91 7.37
N HIS A 70 -6.71 1.03 6.20
CA HIS A 70 -8.02 0.42 5.93
C HIS A 70 -8.02 -1.09 6.11
N LEU A 71 -6.93 -1.76 5.71
CA LEU A 71 -6.74 -3.20 5.97
C LEU A 71 -6.72 -3.50 7.47
N PHE A 72 -5.99 -2.73 8.28
CA PHE A 72 -5.99 -2.92 9.74
C PHE A 72 -7.34 -2.59 10.38
N ASP A 73 -8.00 -1.54 9.94
CA ASP A 73 -9.32 -1.16 10.43
C ASP A 73 -10.33 -2.28 10.16
N TYR A 74 -10.27 -2.92 8.98
CA TYR A 74 -11.10 -4.07 8.66
C TYR A 74 -10.84 -5.24 9.61
N ILE A 75 -9.57 -5.64 9.77
CA ILE A 75 -9.15 -6.75 10.63
C ILE A 75 -9.60 -6.51 12.06
N PHE A 76 -9.38 -5.29 12.58
CA PHE A 76 -9.75 -4.90 13.93
C PHE A 76 -11.27 -4.91 14.14
N ASN A 77 -12.03 -4.31 13.22
CA ASN A 77 -13.50 -4.22 13.32
C ASN A 77 -14.19 -5.59 13.24
N HIS A 78 -13.57 -6.58 12.60
CA HIS A 78 -14.07 -7.95 12.52
C HIS A 78 -13.50 -8.87 13.61
N GLY A 79 -12.69 -8.34 14.55
CA GLY A 79 -12.11 -9.10 15.64
C GLY A 79 -11.13 -10.19 15.18
N MET A 80 -10.54 -10.04 13.99
CA MET A 80 -9.61 -11.01 13.44
C MET A 80 -8.22 -10.86 14.09
N ILE A 81 -7.53 -11.99 14.28
CA ILE A 81 -6.18 -11.99 14.84
C ILE A 81 -5.17 -12.08 13.68
N LEU A 82 -4.28 -11.08 13.57
CA LEU A 82 -3.26 -11.01 12.51
C LEU A 82 -2.40 -12.28 12.39
N GLN A 83 -2.03 -12.88 13.53
CA GLN A 83 -1.25 -14.11 13.55
C GLN A 83 -2.03 -15.30 12.97
N GLU A 84 -3.33 -15.39 13.21
CA GLU A 84 -4.19 -16.45 12.67
C GLU A 84 -4.36 -16.29 11.16
N ILE A 85 -4.60 -15.05 10.69
CA ILE A 85 -4.60 -14.71 9.25
C ILE A 85 -3.28 -15.14 8.62
N TYR A 86 -2.15 -14.74 9.20
CA TYR A 86 -0.83 -15.06 8.67
C TYR A 86 -0.58 -16.57 8.58
N ASN A 87 -0.94 -17.32 9.63
CA ASN A 87 -0.80 -18.78 9.66
C ASN A 87 -1.71 -19.44 8.61
N TRP A 88 -2.94 -18.96 8.44
CA TRP A 88 -3.84 -19.45 7.42
C TRP A 88 -3.29 -19.17 6.02
N LEU A 89 -2.82 -17.94 5.76
CA LEU A 89 -2.19 -17.57 4.49
C LEU A 89 -1.00 -18.48 4.19
N LEU A 90 -0.13 -18.76 5.16
CA LEU A 90 1.02 -19.64 5.00
C LEU A 90 0.63 -21.05 4.52
N ASN A 91 -0.49 -21.57 5.01
CA ASN A 91 -0.98 -22.92 4.68
C ASN A 91 -1.87 -22.97 3.43
N ASN A 92 -2.39 -21.84 2.95
CA ASN A 92 -3.39 -21.77 1.89
C ASN A 92 -2.89 -21.06 0.61
N GLN A 93 -1.77 -21.53 0.06
CA GLN A 93 -1.08 -20.93 -1.11
C GLN A 93 -1.57 -21.48 -2.47
N TYR A 94 -2.88 -21.70 -2.63
CA TYR A 94 -3.48 -22.23 -3.85
C TYR A 94 -4.45 -21.26 -4.54
N HIS A 95 -5.05 -20.31 -3.82
CA HIS A 95 -5.91 -19.27 -4.39
C HIS A 95 -5.13 -17.97 -4.65
N SER A 96 -5.54 -17.23 -5.69
CA SER A 96 -4.78 -16.05 -6.11
C SER A 96 -4.84 -14.90 -5.08
N ASN A 97 -5.98 -14.73 -4.40
CA ASN A 97 -6.15 -13.75 -3.33
C ASN A 97 -5.33 -14.07 -2.08
N SER A 98 -5.30 -15.33 -1.63
CA SER A 98 -4.49 -15.73 -0.48
C SER A 98 -2.98 -15.62 -0.77
N ILE A 99 -2.54 -16.00 -1.97
CA ILE A 99 -1.14 -15.79 -2.39
C ILE A 99 -0.80 -14.31 -2.44
N TYR A 100 -1.69 -13.49 -3.01
CA TYR A 100 -1.52 -12.04 -3.05
C TYR A 100 -1.43 -11.44 -1.64
N LEU A 101 -2.38 -11.71 -0.76
CA LEU A 101 -2.40 -11.14 0.59
C LEU A 101 -1.21 -11.61 1.42
N PHE A 102 -0.75 -12.84 1.23
CA PHE A 102 0.51 -13.30 1.80
C PHE A 102 1.69 -12.46 1.29
N GLY A 103 1.73 -12.17 -0.02
CA GLY A 103 2.67 -11.24 -0.62
C GLY A 103 2.62 -9.85 0.03
N TYR A 104 1.42 -9.33 0.25
CA TYR A 104 1.18 -8.04 0.91
C TYR A 104 1.73 -7.99 2.34
N PHE A 105 1.50 -9.05 3.13
CA PHE A 105 2.04 -9.15 4.49
C PHE A 105 3.58 -9.13 4.49
N ASN A 106 4.21 -9.85 3.56
CA ASN A 106 5.66 -9.82 3.39
C ASN A 106 6.16 -8.44 2.88
N TYR A 107 5.41 -7.78 1.99
CA TYR A 107 5.78 -6.46 1.46
C TYR A 107 5.77 -5.38 2.54
N HIS A 108 4.81 -5.43 3.47
CA HIS A 108 4.62 -4.42 4.51
C HIS A 108 5.19 -4.80 5.89
N GLY A 109 5.72 -6.03 6.04
CA GLY A 109 6.19 -6.54 7.32
C GLY A 109 5.07 -6.70 8.35
N ILE A 110 3.93 -7.24 7.93
CA ILE A 110 2.80 -7.51 8.82
C ILE A 110 2.99 -8.91 9.41
N VAL A 111 3.13 -9.02 10.73
CA VAL A 111 3.46 -10.26 11.48
C VAL A 111 4.87 -10.81 11.21
N THR A 112 5.45 -10.53 10.06
CA THR A 112 6.77 -10.99 9.62
C THR A 112 7.68 -9.79 9.31
N ASP A 113 8.98 -10.03 9.17
CA ASP A 113 9.90 -9.00 8.71
C ASP A 113 9.61 -8.58 7.27
N ASN A 114 9.92 -7.31 6.96
CA ASN A 114 9.79 -6.79 5.60
C ASN A 114 10.63 -7.62 4.61
N ASN A 115 9.98 -8.25 3.64
CA ASN A 115 10.63 -9.05 2.61
C ASN A 115 10.02 -8.79 1.23
N LYS A 116 10.43 -7.66 0.62
CA LYS A 116 10.02 -7.23 -0.72
C LYS A 116 10.36 -8.24 -1.81
N GLN A 117 11.45 -9.02 -1.68
CA GLN A 117 11.81 -10.06 -2.66
C GLN A 117 10.82 -11.23 -2.64
N LYS A 118 10.43 -11.70 -1.44
CA LYS A 118 9.41 -12.73 -1.29
C LYS A 118 8.05 -12.22 -1.75
N ALA A 119 7.68 -10.99 -1.42
CA ALA A 119 6.46 -10.35 -1.91
C ALA A 119 6.40 -10.32 -3.45
N SER A 120 7.49 -9.90 -4.12
CA SER A 120 7.58 -9.89 -5.58
C SER A 120 7.32 -11.27 -6.20
N LYS A 121 7.93 -12.32 -5.62
CA LYS A 121 7.71 -13.71 -6.08
C LYS A 121 6.25 -14.14 -5.91
N LEU A 122 5.63 -13.82 -4.78
CA LEU A 122 4.23 -14.13 -4.51
C LEU A 122 3.28 -13.39 -5.47
N TYR A 123 3.53 -12.09 -5.73
CA TYR A 123 2.75 -11.33 -6.71
C TYR A 123 2.90 -11.87 -8.13
N GLN A 124 4.09 -12.35 -8.51
CA GLN A 124 4.29 -13.03 -9.80
C GLN A 124 3.46 -14.32 -9.90
N ILE A 125 3.36 -15.10 -8.82
CA ILE A 125 2.51 -16.31 -8.78
C ILE A 125 1.03 -15.91 -8.88
N ALA A 126 0.56 -14.97 -8.04
CA ALA A 126 -0.82 -14.50 -8.06
C ALA A 126 -1.20 -13.87 -9.42
N THR A 127 -0.27 -13.18 -10.08
CA THR A 127 -0.45 -12.63 -11.43
C THR A 127 -0.67 -13.72 -12.48
N LYS A 128 0.03 -14.85 -12.39
CA LYS A 128 -0.20 -16.01 -13.28
C LYS A 128 -1.60 -16.62 -13.08
N LEU A 129 -2.17 -16.45 -11.89
CA LEU A 129 -3.55 -16.81 -11.55
C LEU A 129 -4.54 -15.66 -11.78
N GLU A 130 -4.17 -14.68 -12.61
CA GLU A 130 -4.98 -13.52 -13.01
C GLU A 130 -5.44 -12.59 -11.88
N ASN A 131 -4.79 -12.62 -10.71
CA ASN A 131 -5.11 -11.68 -9.63
C ASN A 131 -4.86 -10.23 -10.07
N ILE A 132 -5.88 -9.38 -10.04
CA ILE A 132 -5.79 -8.01 -10.55
C ILE A 132 -4.94 -7.12 -9.64
N VAL A 133 -5.09 -7.27 -8.32
CA VAL A 133 -4.37 -6.46 -7.34
C VAL A 133 -2.87 -6.76 -7.38
N ALA A 134 -2.51 -8.03 -7.51
CA ALA A 134 -1.13 -8.47 -7.72
C ALA A 134 -0.54 -7.90 -9.02
N GLN A 135 -1.30 -7.84 -10.11
CA GLN A 135 -0.85 -7.25 -11.37
C GLN A 135 -0.57 -5.75 -11.23
N LEU A 136 -1.41 -5.02 -10.49
CA LEU A 136 -1.22 -3.58 -10.21
C LEU A 136 0.01 -3.32 -9.34
N ASP A 137 0.16 -4.06 -8.23
CA ASP A 137 1.28 -3.90 -7.31
C ASP A 137 2.60 -4.41 -7.94
N LEU A 138 2.56 -5.48 -8.74
CA LEU A 138 3.74 -5.97 -9.44
C LEU A 138 4.20 -5.00 -10.54
N ALA A 139 3.28 -4.32 -11.23
CA ALA A 139 3.63 -3.31 -12.22
C ALA A 139 4.47 -2.18 -11.59
N ILE A 140 4.09 -1.67 -10.42
CA ILE A 140 4.89 -0.63 -9.72
C ILE A 140 6.22 -1.17 -9.21
N MET A 141 6.26 -2.40 -8.71
CA MET A 141 7.51 -3.04 -8.31
C MET A 141 8.49 -3.15 -9.48
N TYR A 142 8.00 -3.48 -10.67
CA TYR A 142 8.82 -3.51 -11.88
C TYR A 142 9.28 -2.13 -12.34
N ILE A 143 8.49 -1.07 -12.16
CA ILE A 143 8.92 0.31 -12.43
C ILE A 143 10.05 0.70 -11.48
N ASN A 144 9.90 0.40 -10.19
CA ASN A 144 10.82 0.88 -9.16
C ASN A 144 12.01 -0.06 -8.91
N GLY A 145 12.03 -1.25 -9.52
CA GLY A 145 13.04 -2.29 -9.21
C GLY A 145 12.95 -2.78 -7.75
N VAL A 146 11.76 -2.78 -7.16
CA VAL A 146 11.56 -3.17 -5.76
C VAL A 146 11.36 -4.68 -5.69
N GLY A 147 12.11 -5.36 -4.80
CA GLY A 147 11.97 -6.81 -4.61
C GLY A 147 12.47 -7.67 -5.77
N GLY A 148 13.29 -7.10 -6.65
CA GLY A 148 13.86 -7.76 -7.84
C GLY A 148 14.52 -6.73 -8.74
N GLU A 149 14.68 -7.05 -10.01
CA GLU A 149 15.19 -6.10 -11.01
C GLU A 149 14.06 -5.28 -11.64
N GLN A 150 14.40 -4.07 -12.05
CA GLN A 150 13.53 -3.20 -12.82
C GLN A 150 13.16 -3.86 -14.16
N ASN A 151 11.88 -3.82 -14.54
CA ASN A 151 11.40 -4.41 -15.79
C ASN A 151 10.29 -3.58 -16.42
N TYR A 152 10.69 -2.56 -17.16
CA TYR A 152 9.75 -1.62 -17.77
C TYR A 152 8.81 -2.25 -18.79
N THR A 153 9.27 -3.24 -19.57
CA THR A 153 8.41 -3.95 -20.53
C THR A 153 7.25 -4.64 -19.82
N LYS A 154 7.52 -5.39 -18.74
CA LYS A 154 6.45 -6.07 -17.98
C LYS A 154 5.53 -5.07 -17.27
N ALA A 155 6.08 -3.98 -16.72
CA ALA A 155 5.27 -2.92 -16.12
C ALA A 155 4.27 -2.32 -17.12
N PHE A 156 4.74 -2.04 -18.34
CA PHE A 156 3.92 -1.53 -19.43
C PHE A 156 2.85 -2.55 -19.84
N GLU A 157 3.22 -3.81 -20.07
CA GLU A 157 2.30 -4.87 -20.48
C GLU A 157 1.17 -5.10 -19.47
N LEU A 158 1.51 -5.17 -18.17
CA LEU A 158 0.54 -5.32 -17.09
C LEU A 158 -0.43 -4.13 -17.02
N SER A 159 0.12 -2.91 -17.07
CA SER A 159 -0.69 -1.68 -17.03
C SER A 159 -1.61 -1.59 -18.25
N LYS A 160 -1.13 -1.98 -19.43
CA LYS A 160 -1.93 -2.02 -20.66
C LYS A 160 -3.06 -3.05 -20.57
N LYS A 161 -2.76 -4.29 -20.17
CA LYS A 161 -3.75 -5.38 -20.03
C LYS A 161 -4.90 -4.97 -19.10
N LEU A 162 -4.60 -4.33 -17.97
CA LEU A 162 -5.63 -3.91 -17.02
C LEU A 162 -6.38 -2.64 -17.46
N THR A 163 -5.72 -1.76 -18.22
CA THR A 163 -6.39 -0.60 -18.84
C THR A 163 -7.47 -1.06 -19.85
N GLU A 164 -7.19 -2.10 -20.64
CA GLU A 164 -8.17 -2.69 -21.58
C GLU A 164 -9.40 -3.28 -20.85
N LYS A 165 -9.24 -3.65 -19.58
CA LYS A 165 -10.34 -4.08 -18.68
C LYS A 165 -11.03 -2.93 -17.94
N GLY A 166 -10.70 -1.68 -18.24
CA GLY A 166 -11.32 -0.50 -17.64
C GLY A 166 -10.80 -0.12 -16.25
N ASN A 167 -9.66 -0.67 -15.80
CA ASN A 167 -9.14 -0.38 -14.46
C ASN A 167 -8.53 1.05 -14.38
N PRO A 168 -9.02 1.93 -13.48
CA PRO A 168 -8.59 3.33 -13.43
C PRO A 168 -7.17 3.51 -12.87
N ASN A 169 -6.73 2.66 -11.93
CA ASN A 169 -5.35 2.69 -11.44
C ASN A 169 -4.37 2.32 -12.57
N ALA A 170 -4.71 1.30 -13.37
CA ALA A 170 -3.94 0.89 -14.52
C ALA A 170 -3.91 1.97 -15.62
N MET A 171 -5.01 2.69 -15.86
CA MET A 171 -5.04 3.84 -16.77
C MET A 171 -4.03 4.90 -16.34
N ASN A 172 -4.03 5.27 -15.06
CA ASN A 172 -3.05 6.21 -14.51
C ASN A 172 -1.61 5.69 -14.70
N ARG A 173 -1.35 4.42 -14.40
CA ARG A 173 -0.01 3.81 -14.58
C ARG A 173 0.43 3.77 -16.04
N LEU A 174 -0.47 3.42 -16.96
CA LEU A 174 -0.18 3.41 -18.38
C LEU A 174 0.09 4.83 -18.89
N GLY A 175 -0.64 5.82 -18.38
CA GLY A 175 -0.39 7.24 -18.61
C GLY A 175 1.05 7.62 -18.22
N PHE A 176 1.47 7.21 -17.02
CA PHE A 176 2.84 7.40 -16.54
C PHE A 176 3.88 6.72 -17.43
N CYS A 177 3.58 5.54 -17.96
CA CYS A 177 4.48 4.86 -18.89
C CYS A 177 4.68 5.66 -20.18
N TYR A 178 3.61 6.19 -20.77
CA TYR A 178 3.70 7.03 -21.96
C TYR A 178 4.33 8.40 -21.67
N ASP A 179 4.12 8.96 -20.48
CA ASP A 179 4.72 10.23 -20.10
C ASP A 179 6.25 10.10 -19.95
N ARG A 180 6.70 9.05 -19.28
CA ARG A 180 8.12 8.88 -18.90
C ARG A 180 8.91 7.96 -19.82
N GLY A 181 8.28 7.34 -20.82
CA GLY A 181 8.93 6.39 -21.73
C GLY A 181 9.27 5.05 -21.07
N ILE A 182 8.42 4.58 -20.15
CA ILE A 182 8.64 3.35 -19.40
C ILE A 182 8.12 2.17 -20.21
N GLY A 183 9.03 1.43 -20.84
CA GLY A 183 8.71 0.22 -21.60
C GLY A 183 8.04 0.51 -22.95
N ILE A 184 7.92 1.78 -23.31
CA ILE A 184 7.32 2.28 -24.54
C ILE A 184 7.94 3.64 -24.88
N GLU A 185 7.84 4.08 -26.14
CA GLU A 185 8.21 5.44 -26.52
C GLU A 185 7.30 6.49 -25.87
N VAL A 186 7.89 7.66 -25.59
CA VAL A 186 7.18 8.79 -24.99
C VAL A 186 6.04 9.25 -25.91
N ASN A 187 4.84 9.39 -25.35
CA ASN A 187 3.69 9.97 -26.03
C ASN A 187 2.85 10.80 -25.05
N LYS A 188 3.11 12.11 -25.02
CA LYS A 188 2.48 13.03 -24.06
C LYS A 188 0.96 13.16 -24.26
N GLN A 189 0.50 13.15 -25.52
CA GLN A 189 -0.93 13.20 -25.84
C GLN A 189 -1.66 11.97 -25.25
N LYS A 190 -1.10 10.78 -25.47
CA LYS A 190 -1.69 9.54 -24.97
C LYS A 190 -1.62 9.45 -23.45
N ALA A 191 -0.55 9.97 -22.83
CA ALA A 191 -0.45 10.07 -21.38
C ALA A 191 -1.59 10.92 -20.82
N PHE A 192 -1.81 12.12 -21.38
CA PHE A 192 -2.87 13.03 -20.98
C PHE A 192 -4.27 12.43 -21.13
N GLU A 193 -4.56 11.74 -22.23
CA GLU A 193 -5.84 11.04 -22.44
C GLU A 193 -6.08 9.94 -21.39
N LEU A 194 -5.04 9.22 -20.99
CA LEU A 194 -5.14 8.17 -19.98
C LEU A 194 -5.34 8.74 -18.58
N TYR A 195 -4.63 9.82 -18.22
CA TYR A 195 -4.87 10.52 -16.96
C TYR A 195 -6.28 11.09 -16.89
N GLN A 196 -6.80 11.66 -17.97
CA GLN A 196 -8.20 12.11 -18.03
C GLN A 196 -9.20 10.97 -17.81
N LYS A 197 -8.97 9.80 -18.41
CA LYS A 197 -9.84 8.62 -18.20
C LYS A 197 -9.79 8.13 -16.75
N ALA A 198 -8.60 8.05 -16.15
CA ALA A 198 -8.44 7.69 -14.75
C ALA A 198 -9.13 8.70 -13.82
N ALA A 199 -8.96 10.00 -14.09
CA ALA A 199 -9.58 11.09 -13.34
C ALA A 199 -11.11 11.10 -13.45
N TYR A 200 -11.66 10.81 -14.64
CA TYR A 200 -13.09 10.66 -14.86
C TYR A 200 -13.69 9.52 -14.02
N LEU A 201 -12.94 8.44 -13.83
CA LEU A 201 -13.30 7.31 -12.98
C LEU A 201 -12.99 7.53 -11.48
N GLY A 202 -12.59 8.74 -11.10
CA GLY A 202 -12.37 9.11 -9.69
C GLY A 202 -11.02 8.71 -9.11
N ASN A 203 -10.05 8.30 -9.93
CA ASN A 203 -8.69 8.01 -9.44
C ASN A 203 -7.95 9.30 -9.09
N SER A 204 -7.61 9.49 -7.82
CA SER A 204 -7.01 10.72 -7.31
C SER A 204 -5.59 10.98 -7.85
N ASN A 205 -4.80 9.94 -8.08
CA ASN A 205 -3.51 10.06 -8.77
C ASN A 205 -3.68 10.52 -10.24
N GLY A 206 -4.70 10.01 -10.93
CA GLY A 206 -5.04 10.46 -12.27
C GLY A 206 -5.47 11.93 -12.31
N ILE A 207 -6.19 12.39 -11.28
CA ILE A 207 -6.59 13.81 -11.13
C ILE A 207 -5.35 14.70 -10.92
N ASP A 208 -4.44 14.32 -10.02
CA ASP A 208 -3.19 15.05 -9.77
C ASP A 208 -2.29 15.11 -11.01
N ASN A 209 -2.09 13.97 -11.69
CA ASN A 209 -1.32 13.90 -12.92
C ASN A 209 -1.96 14.73 -14.05
N MET A 210 -3.29 14.77 -14.14
CA MET A 210 -4.01 15.65 -15.08
C MET A 210 -3.78 17.12 -14.72
N GLY A 211 -3.73 17.48 -13.43
CA GLY A 211 -3.33 18.82 -12.98
C GLY A 211 -1.92 19.19 -13.45
N THR A 212 -0.98 18.27 -13.28
CA THR A 212 0.42 18.41 -13.75
C THR A 212 0.49 18.61 -15.26
N CYS A 213 -0.37 17.94 -16.04
CA CYS A 213 -0.45 18.14 -17.47
C CYS A 213 -0.89 19.56 -17.85
N TYR A 214 -1.91 20.12 -17.19
CA TYR A 214 -2.33 21.50 -17.44
C TYR A 214 -1.32 22.54 -16.94
N GLU A 215 -0.62 22.28 -15.84
CA GLU A 215 0.42 23.19 -15.36
C GLU A 215 1.58 23.30 -16.37
N ASN A 216 2.01 22.17 -16.93
CA ASN A 216 3.23 22.08 -17.74
C ASN A 216 2.99 21.99 -19.26
N GLY A 217 1.74 21.96 -19.71
CA GLY A 217 1.38 21.79 -21.12
C GLY A 217 1.72 20.40 -21.68
N VAL A 218 1.57 19.34 -20.88
CA VAL A 218 1.90 17.97 -21.28
C VAL A 218 0.71 17.33 -21.98
N GLY A 219 0.75 17.25 -23.31
CA GLY A 219 -0.34 16.66 -24.11
C GLY A 219 -1.62 17.51 -24.14
N THR A 220 -1.53 18.76 -23.68
CA THR A 220 -2.60 19.76 -23.65
C THR A 220 -1.96 21.14 -23.61
N ASP A 221 -2.73 22.19 -23.88
CA ASP A 221 -2.30 23.57 -23.62
C ASP A 221 -2.22 23.84 -22.11
N ILE A 222 -1.38 24.82 -21.74
CA ILE A 222 -1.22 25.25 -20.35
C ILE A 222 -2.51 25.92 -19.85
N ASP A 223 -3.00 25.48 -18.70
CA ASP A 223 -4.13 26.08 -17.98
C ASP A 223 -3.90 26.02 -16.47
N ILE A 224 -3.29 27.07 -15.94
CA ILE A 224 -2.88 27.15 -14.53
C ILE A 224 -4.09 27.13 -13.58
N LYS A 225 -5.22 27.72 -13.97
CA LYS A 225 -6.44 27.72 -13.13
C LYS A 225 -7.01 26.31 -13.02
N LYS A 226 -7.07 25.60 -14.14
CA LYS A 226 -7.54 24.23 -14.17
C LYS A 226 -6.61 23.28 -13.42
N ALA A 227 -5.29 23.49 -13.50
CA ALA A 227 -4.32 22.75 -12.70
C ALA A 227 -4.60 22.92 -11.20
N PHE A 228 -4.76 24.16 -10.73
CA PHE A 228 -5.12 24.45 -9.35
C PHE A 228 -6.41 23.76 -8.89
N GLU A 229 -7.48 23.82 -9.69
CA GLU A 229 -8.75 23.15 -9.38
C GLU A 229 -8.60 21.62 -9.28
N LEU A 230 -7.78 21.01 -10.15
CA LEU A 230 -7.50 19.58 -10.12
C LEU A 230 -6.66 19.20 -8.90
N TYR A 231 -5.65 19.98 -8.53
CA TYR A 231 -4.87 19.75 -7.31
C TYR A 231 -5.75 19.86 -6.06
N GLN A 232 -6.66 20.83 -6.00
CA GLN A 232 -7.63 20.95 -4.92
C GLN A 232 -8.53 19.70 -4.85
N LYS A 233 -9.06 19.25 -5.99
CA LYS A 233 -9.87 18.03 -6.05
C LYS A 233 -9.10 16.78 -5.63
N ALA A 234 -7.84 16.62 -6.03
CA ALA A 234 -7.01 15.49 -5.62
C ALA A 234 -6.72 15.53 -4.10
N ALA A 235 -6.42 16.72 -3.55
CA ALA A 235 -6.21 16.92 -2.12
C ALA A 235 -7.48 16.61 -1.30
N ASP A 236 -8.66 17.01 -1.78
CA ASP A 236 -9.94 16.72 -1.13
C ASP A 236 -10.26 15.21 -1.11
N LEU A 237 -9.74 14.46 -2.08
CA LEU A 237 -9.80 13.00 -2.14
C LEU A 237 -8.70 12.30 -1.31
N GLY A 238 -7.92 13.06 -0.53
CA GLY A 238 -6.88 12.51 0.34
C GLY A 238 -5.55 12.20 -0.36
N ASN A 239 -5.34 12.62 -1.61
CA ASN A 239 -4.11 12.34 -2.33
C ASN A 239 -2.94 13.18 -1.82
N ALA A 240 -1.85 12.54 -1.37
CA ALA A 240 -0.74 13.26 -0.76
C ALA A 240 0.08 14.07 -1.79
N ASN A 241 0.17 13.63 -3.06
CA ASN A 241 0.79 14.43 -4.12
C ASN A 241 -0.07 15.66 -4.44
N GLY A 242 -1.39 15.49 -4.58
CA GLY A 242 -2.33 16.59 -4.79
C GLY A 242 -2.30 17.62 -3.65
N MET A 243 -2.19 17.17 -2.40
CA MET A 243 -1.98 18.06 -1.25
C MET A 243 -0.66 18.84 -1.34
N ASN A 244 0.43 18.19 -1.76
CA ASN A 244 1.72 18.85 -1.98
C ASN A 244 1.63 19.88 -3.12
N SER A 245 1.07 19.51 -4.28
CA SER A 245 0.89 20.39 -5.44
C SER A 245 0.01 21.59 -5.10
N LEU A 246 -1.07 21.38 -4.35
CA LEU A 246 -1.93 22.46 -3.86
C LEU A 246 -1.19 23.35 -2.85
N GLY A 247 -0.38 22.77 -1.97
CA GLY A 247 0.47 23.52 -1.04
C GLY A 247 1.44 24.43 -1.79
N TYR A 248 2.07 23.91 -2.86
CA TYR A 248 2.93 24.68 -3.74
C TYR A 248 2.19 25.83 -4.42
N CYS A 249 0.95 25.60 -4.87
CA CYS A 249 0.13 26.64 -5.46
C CYS A 249 -0.14 27.79 -4.48
N TYR A 250 -0.49 27.48 -3.24
CA TYR A 250 -0.69 28.50 -2.21
C TYR A 250 0.60 29.19 -1.75
N GLU A 251 1.73 28.48 -1.75
CA GLU A 251 3.01 29.09 -1.39
C GLU A 251 3.46 30.12 -2.43
N ASN A 252 3.23 29.85 -3.72
CA ASN A 252 3.78 30.61 -4.84
C ASN A 252 2.75 31.46 -5.60
N GLY A 253 1.47 31.36 -5.26
CA GLY A 253 0.39 32.07 -5.95
C GLY A 253 0.09 31.50 -7.35
N VAL A 254 0.23 30.19 -7.54
CA VAL A 254 -0.02 29.53 -8.83
C VAL A 254 -1.51 29.21 -8.94
N GLY A 255 -2.23 29.96 -9.79
CA GLY A 255 -3.68 29.77 -10.02
C GLY A 255 -4.58 30.27 -8.89
N THR A 256 -4.00 30.75 -7.79
CA THR A 256 -4.66 31.30 -6.60
C THR A 256 -3.81 32.42 -6.00
N ASP A 257 -4.35 33.20 -5.06
CA ASP A 257 -3.56 34.11 -4.23
C ASP A 257 -2.66 33.33 -3.27
N ILE A 258 -1.55 33.96 -2.85
CA ILE A 258 -0.61 33.39 -1.87
C ILE A 258 -1.29 33.24 -0.51
N ASP A 259 -1.24 32.03 0.04
CA ASP A 259 -1.69 31.69 1.40
C ASP A 259 -0.70 30.71 2.05
N ILE A 260 0.33 31.28 2.68
CA ILE A 260 1.41 30.52 3.31
C ILE A 260 0.89 29.60 4.43
N LYS A 261 -0.15 30.03 5.16
CA LYS A 261 -0.73 29.23 6.23
C LYS A 261 -1.39 27.97 5.66
N LYS A 262 -2.19 28.12 4.60
CA LYS A 262 -2.82 26.98 3.93
C LYS A 262 -1.77 26.06 3.29
N ALA A 263 -0.70 26.62 2.71
CA ALA A 263 0.43 25.84 2.21
C ALA A 263 1.08 24.99 3.31
N PHE A 264 1.36 25.60 4.47
CA PHE A 264 1.94 24.91 5.63
C PHE A 264 1.05 23.75 6.10
N GLU A 265 -0.26 23.98 6.25
CA GLU A 265 -1.21 22.93 6.67
C GLU A 265 -1.28 21.77 5.66
N LEU A 266 -1.25 22.06 4.36
CA LEU A 266 -1.26 21.06 3.30
C LEU A 266 0.03 20.24 3.26
N TYR A 267 1.19 20.88 3.31
CA TYR A 267 2.47 20.18 3.39
C TYR A 267 2.55 19.32 4.65
N GLN A 268 2.05 19.81 5.79
CA GLN A 268 2.02 19.02 7.02
C GLN A 268 1.15 17.77 6.90
N LYS A 269 -0.04 17.87 6.29
CA LYS A 269 -0.91 16.71 6.03
C LYS A 269 -0.25 15.71 5.08
N ALA A 270 0.26 16.18 3.94
CA ALA A 270 0.94 15.33 2.96
C ALA A 270 2.21 14.66 3.53
N ALA A 271 2.99 15.38 4.34
CA ALA A 271 4.18 14.84 4.98
C ALA A 271 3.88 13.71 5.98
N ASN A 272 2.74 13.82 6.69
CA ASN A 272 2.24 12.77 7.58
C ASN A 272 1.70 11.55 6.81
N LEU A 273 1.27 11.73 5.56
CA LEU A 273 0.97 10.66 4.60
C LEU A 273 2.24 10.14 3.89
N GLU A 274 3.42 10.50 4.40
CA GLU A 274 4.74 10.10 3.91
C GLU A 274 5.11 10.66 2.52
N ASN A 275 4.47 11.73 2.05
CA ASN A 275 4.89 12.37 0.80
C ASN A 275 6.26 13.04 0.93
N HIS A 276 7.28 12.48 0.27
CA HIS A 276 8.67 12.95 0.39
C HIS A 276 8.90 14.39 -0.12
N TYR A 277 8.14 14.87 -1.12
CA TYR A 277 8.20 16.28 -1.55
C TYR A 277 7.62 17.21 -0.49
N ALA A 278 6.47 16.86 0.09
CA ALA A 278 5.87 17.65 1.18
C ALA A 278 6.73 17.66 2.43
N GLN A 279 7.38 16.53 2.77
CA GLN A 279 8.36 16.47 3.86
C GLN A 279 9.52 17.45 3.62
N PHE A 280 10.05 17.51 2.40
CA PHE A 280 11.08 18.48 2.04
C PHE A 280 10.59 19.93 2.13
N ASN A 281 9.41 20.22 1.60
CA ASN A 281 8.83 21.56 1.61
C ASN A 281 8.54 22.03 3.05
N LEU A 282 7.92 21.18 3.86
CA LEU A 282 7.68 21.43 5.29
C LEU A 282 8.98 21.65 6.08
N ALA A 283 10.02 20.86 5.80
CA ALA A 283 11.34 21.07 6.39
C ALA A 283 11.90 22.47 6.06
N SER A 284 11.72 22.91 4.81
CA SER A 284 12.15 24.24 4.38
C SER A 284 11.39 25.37 5.09
N LEU A 285 10.09 25.20 5.34
CA LEU A 285 9.31 26.18 6.10
C LEU A 285 9.79 26.29 7.56
N TYR A 286 10.08 25.16 8.21
CA TYR A 286 10.69 25.14 9.55
C TYR A 286 12.10 25.74 9.59
N GLU A 287 12.93 25.47 8.56
CA GLU A 287 14.29 26.03 8.42
C GLU A 287 14.26 27.56 8.34
N LYS A 288 13.30 28.10 7.59
CA LYS A 288 13.16 29.55 7.35
C LYS A 288 12.36 30.27 8.44
N GLY A 289 11.57 29.56 9.24
CA GLY A 289 10.64 30.16 10.20
C GLY A 289 9.48 30.89 9.51
N ILE A 290 8.96 30.30 8.43
CA ILE A 290 7.79 30.81 7.70
C ILE A 290 6.53 30.23 8.34
N GLU A 291 5.54 31.07 8.68
CA GLU A 291 4.30 30.75 9.42
C GLU A 291 4.49 30.25 10.87
N THR A 292 5.66 29.72 11.20
CA THR A 292 6.04 29.25 12.54
C THR A 292 7.38 29.84 12.95
N LYS A 293 7.70 29.76 14.26
CA LYS A 293 9.08 30.01 14.71
C LYS A 293 10.02 29.04 14.00
N LYS A 294 11.18 29.56 13.58
CA LYS A 294 12.29 28.77 13.03
C LYS A 294 12.62 27.62 13.99
N ASP A 295 12.64 26.40 13.46
CA ASP A 295 12.86 25.16 14.21
C ASP A 295 13.77 24.23 13.41
N ILE A 296 15.08 24.34 13.64
CA ILE A 296 16.08 23.54 12.92
C ILE A 296 15.95 22.05 13.24
N THR A 297 15.54 21.69 14.46
CA THR A 297 15.36 20.29 14.85
C THR A 297 14.26 19.63 14.03
N LYS A 298 13.11 20.31 13.85
CA LYS A 298 12.03 19.83 12.98
C LYS A 298 12.43 19.83 11.50
N ALA A 299 13.18 20.84 11.05
CA ALA A 299 13.69 20.86 9.68
C ALA A 299 14.59 19.63 9.39
N ILE A 300 15.53 19.33 10.28
CA ILE A 300 16.40 18.14 10.15
C ILE A 300 15.58 16.85 10.19
N TYR A 301 14.59 16.75 11.07
CA TYR A 301 13.72 15.58 11.14
C TYR A 301 13.03 15.31 9.80
N TRP A 302 12.38 16.32 9.23
CA TRP A 302 11.64 16.18 7.98
C TRP A 302 12.55 16.01 6.75
N TYR A 303 13.70 16.68 6.69
CA TYR A 303 14.67 16.43 5.63
C TYR A 303 15.22 15.00 5.68
N LYS A 304 15.48 14.43 6.87
CA LYS A 304 15.88 13.01 7.00
C LYS A 304 14.81 12.07 6.44
N LYS A 305 13.55 12.29 6.81
CA LYS A 305 12.42 11.49 6.29
C LYS A 305 12.28 11.57 4.78
N SER A 306 12.43 12.77 4.21
CA SER A 306 12.40 12.97 2.76
C SER A 306 13.58 12.27 2.04
N LEU A 307 14.77 12.33 2.65
CA LEU A 307 15.98 11.68 2.14
C LEU A 307 15.88 10.14 2.16
N GLU A 308 15.34 9.56 3.24
CA GLU A 308 15.11 8.11 3.38
C GLU A 308 14.25 7.55 2.23
N GLN A 309 13.42 8.39 1.62
CA GLN A 309 12.56 8.08 0.47
C GLN A 309 13.16 8.47 -0.89
N GLY A 310 14.41 8.93 -0.93
CA GLY A 310 15.15 9.20 -2.16
C GLY A 310 15.14 10.65 -2.64
N HIS A 311 14.63 11.61 -1.86
CA HIS A 311 14.68 13.03 -2.25
C HIS A 311 16.12 13.58 -2.17
N SER A 312 16.83 13.57 -3.29
CA SER A 312 18.27 13.89 -3.35
C SER A 312 18.65 15.28 -2.82
N TYR A 313 17.79 16.29 -2.99
CA TYR A 313 18.05 17.64 -2.48
C TYR A 313 18.03 17.72 -0.95
N ALA A 314 17.38 16.78 -0.27
CA ALA A 314 17.32 16.75 1.19
C ALA A 314 18.71 16.49 1.80
N GLN A 315 19.57 15.70 1.15
CA GLN A 315 20.94 15.47 1.60
C GLN A 315 21.75 16.76 1.67
N LYS A 316 21.64 17.60 0.63
CA LYS A 316 22.36 18.88 0.57
C LYS A 316 21.93 19.78 1.74
N LYS A 317 20.61 19.89 1.96
CA LYS A 317 20.06 20.66 3.06
C LYS A 317 20.46 20.14 4.44
N LEU A 318 20.51 18.83 4.63
CA LEU A 318 21.01 18.23 5.88
C LEU A 318 22.48 18.56 6.12
N ASN A 319 23.33 18.49 5.09
CA ASN A 319 24.74 18.84 5.21
C ASN A 319 24.90 20.31 5.61
N ASP A 320 24.18 21.22 4.95
CA ASP A 320 24.23 22.66 5.26
C ASP A 320 23.81 22.94 6.71
N LEU A 321 22.77 22.25 7.21
CA LEU A 321 22.26 22.42 8.58
C LEU A 321 23.14 21.78 9.66
N LEU A 322 23.82 20.68 9.36
CA LEU A 322 24.72 20.02 10.30
C LEU A 322 26.06 20.75 10.45
N LEU A 323 26.43 21.62 9.50
CA LEU A 323 27.63 22.45 9.58
C LEU A 323 27.47 23.68 10.51
N ILE A 324 26.24 24.02 10.88
CA ILE A 324 25.92 25.20 11.71
C ILE A 324 25.43 24.86 13.12
N LEU A 325 25.47 23.57 13.50
CA LEU A 325 25.13 23.04 14.83
C LEU A 325 26.39 22.68 15.61
#